data_AF-X0TN10-F1
#
_entry.id   AF-X0TN10-F1
#
_cell.length_a   1.000
_cell.length_b   1.000
_cell.length_c   1.000
_cell.angle_alpha   90.00
_cell.angle_beta   90.00
_cell.angle_gamma   90.00
#
_symmetry.space_group_name_H-M   'P 1'
#
loop_
_entity.id
_entity.type
_entity.pdbx_description
1 polymer ?
#
loop_
_entity_poly.entity_id
_entity_poly.type
_entity_poly.pdbx_seq_one_letter_code
_entity_poly.pdbx_strand_id
1 'polypeptide(L)'
;YFNFAFRYEKKYFKNLHVSKFRKALSAELSLDIQPCYEPLNNCQFYRPLSKKRYNINPEYFKKINPLRFSLPACENAFKNESITFHHSVLLAEKEDMNDILNAIVKIKENVDELL
;
A
#
# COMPACT_ATOMS: atom_id res chain seq x y z
N TYR A 1 13.82 -1.76 -7.96
CA TYR A 1 12.65 -0.86 -7.91
C TYR A 1 12.50 -0.41 -6.48
N PHE A 2 12.70 0.88 -6.20
CA PHE A 2 12.64 1.43 -4.85
C PHE A 2 11.43 2.38 -4.77
N ASN A 3 10.60 2.22 -3.74
CA ASN A 3 9.53 3.16 -3.45
C ASN A 3 9.86 3.85 -2.13
N PHE A 4 9.56 5.14 -2.05
CA PHE A 4 9.45 5.78 -0.75
C PHE A 4 8.13 5.33 -0.11
N ALA A 5 8.15 5.09 1.19
CA ALA A 5 6.97 4.68 1.93
C ALA A 5 6.87 5.43 3.25
N PHE A 6 5.66 5.83 3.62
CA PHE A 6 5.36 6.33 4.96
C PHE A 6 4.03 5.77 5.45
N ARG A 7 3.84 5.84 6.77
CA ARG A 7 2.66 5.30 7.45
C ARG A 7 1.57 6.36 7.58
N TYR A 8 0.41 6.05 7.04
CA TYR A 8 -0.83 6.78 7.22
C TYR A 8 -1.50 6.39 8.54
N GLU A 9 -1.85 7.40 9.35
CA GLU A 9 -2.56 7.22 10.62
C GLU A 9 -3.94 7.90 10.52
N LYS A 10 -4.97 7.10 10.22
CA LYS A 10 -6.36 7.57 9.98
C LYS A 10 -6.95 8.45 11.08
N LYS A 11 -6.47 8.32 12.33
CA LYS A 11 -6.89 9.13 13.47
C LYS A 11 -6.64 10.63 13.26
N TYR A 12 -5.65 11.01 12.45
CA TYR A 12 -5.36 12.41 12.13
C TYR A 12 -6.21 12.98 10.99
N PHE A 13 -7.06 12.14 10.38
CA PHE A 13 -7.86 12.45 9.19
C PHE A 13 -9.31 11.99 9.37
N LYS A 14 -9.90 12.20 10.57
CA LYS A 14 -11.30 11.84 10.88
C LYS A 14 -11.69 10.39 10.50
N ASN A 15 -10.76 9.45 10.64
CA ASN A 15 -10.93 8.04 10.24
C ASN A 15 -11.17 7.79 8.75
N LEU A 16 -10.77 8.73 7.88
CA LEU A 16 -10.79 8.55 6.43
C LEU A 16 -10.06 7.25 6.04
N HIS A 17 -10.66 6.48 5.13
CA HIS A 17 -10.07 5.25 4.64
C HIS A 17 -8.85 5.55 3.76
N VAL A 18 -7.73 4.82 3.97
CA VAL A 18 -6.45 5.09 3.28
C VAL A 18 -6.56 5.07 1.75
N SER A 19 -7.46 4.25 1.19
CA SER A 19 -7.67 4.21 -0.26
C SER A 19 -8.22 5.53 -0.82
N LYS A 20 -9.08 6.23 -0.06
CA LYS A 20 -9.58 7.56 -0.42
C LYS A 20 -8.48 8.60 -0.28
N PHE A 21 -7.70 8.53 0.80
CA PHE A 21 -6.54 9.40 1.00
C PHE A 21 -5.51 9.27 -0.13
N ARG A 22 -5.15 8.04 -0.55
CA ARG A 22 -4.23 7.80 -1.68
C ARG A 22 -4.76 8.41 -2.98
N LYS A 23 -6.06 8.25 -3.26
CA LYS A 23 -6.69 8.83 -4.45
C LYS A 23 -6.63 10.36 -4.44
N ALA A 24 -6.95 10.99 -3.31
CA ALA A 24 -6.88 12.43 -3.16
C ALA A 24 -5.44 12.94 -3.33
N LEU A 25 -4.47 12.30 -2.68
CA LEU A 25 -3.06 12.67 -2.79
C LEU A 25 -2.51 12.48 -4.22
N SER A 26 -2.93 11.41 -4.89
CA SER A 26 -2.61 11.14 -6.29
C SER A 26 -3.17 12.21 -7.21
N ALA A 27 -4.41 12.67 -6.97
CA ALA A 27 -5.04 13.74 -7.74
C ALA A 27 -4.36 15.11 -7.53
N GLU A 28 -3.98 15.45 -6.30
CA GLU A 28 -3.29 16.71 -6.00
C GLU A 28 -1.89 16.77 -6.63
N LEU A 29 -1.14 15.67 -6.58
CA LEU A 29 0.25 15.64 -7.02
C LEU A 29 0.44 15.19 -8.47
N SER A 30 -0.61 14.70 -9.13
CA SER A 30 -0.51 14.02 -10.44
C SER A 30 0.51 12.88 -10.44
N LEU A 31 0.65 12.19 -9.29
CA LEU A 31 1.56 11.06 -9.09
C LEU A 31 0.78 9.77 -8.83
N ASP A 32 1.38 8.64 -9.21
CA ASP A 32 0.81 7.34 -8.87
C ASP A 32 1.11 6.98 -7.40
N ILE A 33 0.09 7.06 -6.55
CA ILE A 33 0.18 6.76 -5.12
C ILE A 33 -0.49 5.42 -4.83
N GLN A 34 0.30 4.42 -4.44
CA GLN A 34 -0.13 3.04 -4.30
C GLN A 34 0.10 2.50 -2.87
N PRO A 35 -0.63 1.46 -2.44
CA PRO A 35 -0.22 0.69 -1.26
C PRO A 35 1.16 0.04 -1.45
N CYS A 36 1.73 -0.48 -0.37
CA CYS A 36 2.78 -1.48 -0.49
C CYS A 36 2.24 -2.73 -1.20
N TYR A 37 3.09 -3.72 -1.46
CA TYR A 37 2.59 -4.97 -2.03
C TYR A 37 1.65 -5.69 -1.07
N GLU A 38 0.65 -6.35 -1.66
CA GLU A 38 -0.20 -7.28 -0.92
C GLU A 38 0.67 -8.42 -0.36
N PRO A 39 0.46 -8.84 0.90
CA PRO A 39 1.18 -9.96 1.50
C PRO A 39 1.12 -11.21 0.60
N LEU A 40 2.27 -11.87 0.40
CA LEU A 40 2.37 -12.99 -0.55
C LEU A 40 1.41 -14.13 -0.25
N ASN A 41 1.06 -14.35 1.02
CA ASN A 41 0.06 -15.36 1.40
C ASN A 41 -1.34 -15.10 0.81
N ASN A 42 -1.68 -13.84 0.50
CA ASN A 42 -2.96 -13.46 -0.12
C ASN A 42 -2.84 -12.98 -1.57
N CYS A 43 -1.64 -12.60 -2.04
CA CYS A 43 -1.38 -12.03 -3.36
C CYS A 43 -1.86 -12.90 -4.53
N GLN A 44 -2.61 -12.32 -5.46
CA GLN A 44 -3.15 -13.00 -6.65
C GLN A 44 -2.11 -13.65 -7.57
N PHE A 45 -0.88 -13.13 -7.59
CA PHE A 45 0.21 -13.67 -8.42
C PHE A 45 0.97 -14.81 -7.74
N TYR A 46 0.83 -14.97 -6.42
CA TYR A 46 1.42 -16.07 -5.68
C TYR A 46 0.38 -17.16 -5.40
N ARG A 47 0.18 -18.02 -6.40
CA ARG A 47 -0.77 -19.15 -6.36
C ARG A 47 -0.04 -20.47 -6.62
N PRO A 48 0.84 -20.95 -5.71
CA PRO A 48 1.59 -22.18 -5.93
C PRO A 48 0.67 -23.40 -6.12
N LEU A 49 -0.48 -23.42 -5.45
CA LEU A 49 -1.42 -24.55 -5.52
C LEU A 49 -2.11 -24.70 -6.89
N SER A 50 -2.06 -23.70 -7.77
CA SER A 50 -2.62 -23.80 -9.12
C SER A 50 -1.68 -24.46 -10.14
N LYS A 51 -0.40 -24.65 -9.80
CA LYS A 51 0.60 -25.17 -10.74
C LYS A 51 0.85 -26.67 -10.51
N LYS A 52 0.60 -27.48 -11.55
CA LYS A 52 0.84 -28.94 -11.53
C LYS A 52 2.26 -29.33 -11.10
N ARG A 53 3.27 -28.55 -11.51
CA ARG A 53 4.69 -28.79 -11.18
C ARG A 53 4.96 -28.84 -9.67
N TYR A 54 4.13 -28.22 -8.84
CA TYR A 54 4.32 -28.20 -7.39
C TYR A 54 3.52 -29.27 -6.65
N ASN A 55 2.73 -30.11 -7.35
CA ASN A 55 2.02 -31.23 -6.76
C ASN A 55 2.92 -32.48 -6.66
N ILE A 56 3.98 -32.40 -5.85
CA ILE A 56 4.97 -33.48 -5.68
C ILE A 56 4.41 -34.61 -4.80
N ASN A 57 3.91 -34.25 -3.63
CA ASN A 57 3.22 -35.14 -2.70
C ASN A 57 2.32 -34.33 -1.74
N PRO A 58 1.39 -34.97 -1.01
CA PRO A 58 0.46 -34.26 -0.12
C PRO A 58 1.13 -33.44 0.98
N GLU A 59 2.24 -33.92 1.56
CA GLU A 59 2.97 -33.18 2.60
C GLU A 59 3.59 -31.89 2.05
N TYR A 60 4.22 -31.98 0.87
CA TYR A 60 4.80 -30.82 0.20
C TYR A 60 3.72 -29.81 -0.17
N PHE A 61 2.57 -30.27 -0.67
CA PHE A 61 1.44 -29.41 -1.02
C PHE A 61 0.89 -28.63 0.19
N LYS A 62 0.81 -29.29 1.35
CA LYS A 62 0.49 -28.62 2.63
C LYS A 62 1.56 -27.60 3.03
N LYS A 63 2.85 -27.93 2.85
CA LYS A 63 3.97 -27.04 3.19
C LYS A 63 3.98 -25.76 2.36
N ILE A 64 3.62 -25.83 1.07
CA ILE A 64 3.62 -24.65 0.18
C ILE A 64 2.28 -23.88 0.20
N ASN A 65 1.27 -24.36 0.93
CA ASN A 65 -0.02 -23.67 1.01
C ASN A 65 0.16 -22.29 1.66
N PRO A 66 -0.06 -21.18 0.93
CA PRO A 66 0.16 -19.84 1.48
C PRO A 66 -0.81 -19.49 2.61
N LEU A 67 -2.00 -20.11 2.63
CA LEU A 67 -3.03 -19.88 3.66
C LEU A 67 -2.60 -20.34 5.06
N ARG A 68 -1.48 -21.08 5.18
CA ARG A 68 -0.92 -21.47 6.47
C ARG A 68 -0.31 -20.30 7.25
N PHE A 69 -0.09 -19.16 6.59
CA PHE A 69 0.54 -17.97 7.20
C PHE A 69 -0.53 -16.95 7.60
N SER A 70 -0.46 -16.48 8.85
CA SER A 70 -1.18 -15.30 9.34
C SER A 70 -0.20 -14.15 9.48
N LEU A 71 -0.42 -13.05 8.74
CA LEU A 71 0.50 -11.91 8.66
C LEU A 71 -0.25 -10.60 8.95
N PRO A 72 -0.83 -10.42 10.16
CA PRO A 72 -1.73 -9.31 10.46
C PRO A 72 -1.07 -7.93 10.29
N ALA A 73 0.22 -7.80 10.61
CA ALA A 73 0.97 -6.56 10.40
C ALA A 73 1.10 -6.21 8.90
N CYS A 74 1.41 -7.20 8.06
CA CYS A 74 1.54 -7.00 6.62
C CYS A 74 0.17 -6.70 5.98
N GLU A 75 -0.89 -7.38 6.42
CA GLU A 75 -2.25 -7.13 5.97
C GLU A 75 -2.72 -5.72 6.36
N ASN A 76 -2.42 -5.28 7.57
CA ASN A 76 -2.75 -3.95 8.04
C ASN A 76 -1.95 -2.87 7.30
N ALA A 77 -0.66 -3.09 7.05
CA ALA A 77 0.16 -2.19 6.25
C ALA A 77 -0.46 -1.98 4.85
N PHE A 78 -0.78 -3.06 4.14
CA PHE A 78 -1.40 -3.00 2.81
C PHE A 78 -2.77 -2.29 2.83
N LYS A 79 -3.67 -2.75 3.70
CA LYS A 79 -5.08 -2.35 3.70
C LYS A 79 -5.30 -0.95 4.28
N ASN A 80 -4.54 -0.55 5.30
CA ASN A 80 -4.91 0.58 6.16
C ASN A 80 -3.84 1.67 6.28
N GLU A 81 -2.56 1.39 6.04
CA GLU A 81 -1.51 2.29 6.52
C GLU A 81 -0.48 2.72 5.46
N SER A 82 -0.17 1.91 4.45
CA SER A 82 0.96 2.21 3.58
C SER A 82 0.63 3.31 2.57
N ILE A 83 1.45 4.34 2.44
CA ILE A 83 1.46 5.22 1.27
C ILE A 83 2.79 5.03 0.57
N THR A 84 2.78 4.77 -0.74
CA THR A 84 4.01 4.57 -1.50
C THR A 84 3.97 5.32 -2.83
N PHE A 85 5.15 5.78 -3.26
CA PHE A 85 5.36 6.35 -4.58
C PHE A 85 6.79 6.06 -5.05
N HIS A 86 6.99 6.12 -6.37
CA HIS A 86 8.26 5.78 -6.99
C HIS A 86 9.41 6.69 -6.50
N HIS A 87 10.60 6.13 -6.31
CA HIS A 87 11.75 6.88 -5.78
C HIS A 87 12.16 8.10 -6.62
N SER A 88 11.77 8.17 -7.90
CA SER A 88 12.06 9.34 -8.75
C SER A 88 11.50 10.64 -8.18
N VAL A 89 10.45 10.57 -7.37
CA VAL A 89 9.89 11.72 -6.66
C VAL A 89 10.94 12.35 -5.74
N LEU A 90 11.80 11.54 -5.10
CA LEU A 90 12.86 12.03 -4.20
C LEU A 90 14.05 12.67 -4.94
N LEU A 91 14.07 12.61 -6.27
CA LEU A 91 15.11 13.26 -7.09
C LEU A 91 14.68 14.68 -7.54
N ALA A 92 13.48 15.09 -7.16
CA ALA A 92 12.96 16.42 -7.46
C ALA A 92 13.55 17.48 -6.52
N GLU A 93 13.21 18.74 -6.75
CA GLU A 93 13.72 19.86 -5.95
C GLU A 93 13.07 19.87 -4.56
N LYS A 94 13.64 20.66 -3.65
CA LYS A 94 13.10 20.80 -2.29
C LYS A 94 11.68 21.40 -2.31
N GLU A 95 11.42 22.29 -3.25
CA GLU A 95 10.11 22.91 -3.47
C GLU A 95 9.07 21.85 -3.82
N ASP A 96 9.39 20.87 -4.66
CA ASP A 96 8.50 19.76 -5.00
C ASP A 96 8.19 18.88 -3.77
N MET A 97 9.15 18.74 -2.84
CA MET A 97 8.88 18.05 -1.57
C MET A 97 7.91 18.83 -0.68
N ASN A 98 7.92 20.17 -0.76
CA ASN A 98 6.94 20.99 -0.05
C ASN A 98 5.54 20.81 -0.65
N ASP A 99 5.41 20.57 -1.96
CA ASP A 99 4.11 20.31 -2.58
C ASP A 99 3.46 19.03 -2.05
N ILE A 100 4.25 17.98 -1.77
CA ILE A 100 3.76 16.77 -1.09
C ILE A 100 3.20 17.12 0.30
N LEU A 101 3.92 17.95 1.07
CA LEU A 101 3.47 18.36 2.40
C LEU A 101 2.20 19.23 2.32
N ASN A 102 2.17 20.19 1.40
CA ASN A 102 1.04 21.08 1.16
C ASN A 102 -0.22 20.29 0.74
N ALA A 103 -0.08 19.29 -0.13
CA ALA A 103 -1.17 18.41 -0.51
C ALA A 103 -1.73 17.62 0.69
N ILE A 104 -0.84 17.08 1.55
CA ILE A 104 -1.27 16.37 2.77
C ILE A 104 -2.02 17.30 3.73
N VAL A 105 -1.53 18.54 3.91
CA VAL A 105 -2.19 19.55 4.75
C VAL A 105 -3.55 19.93 4.17
N LYS A 106 -3.63 20.20 2.87
CA LYS A 106 -4.88 20.52 2.17
C LYS A 106 -5.91 19.40 2.33
N ILE A 107 -5.51 18.14 2.16
CA ILE A 107 -6.39 16.98 2.37
C ILE A 107 -6.88 16.91 3.82
N LYS A 108 -6.01 17.22 4.78
CA LYS A 108 -6.39 17.22 6.20
C LYS A 108 -7.41 18.31 6.52
N GLU A 109 -7.23 19.50 5.98
CA GLU A 109 -8.13 20.65 6.18
C GLU A 109 -9.50 20.42 5.53
N ASN A 110 -9.53 19.75 4.39
CA ASN A 110 -10.75 19.48 3.61
C ASN A 110 -11.23 18.02 3.74
N VAL A 111 -10.85 17.34 4.83
CA VAL A 111 -11.09 15.90 4.99
C VAL A 111 -12.57 15.53 4.96
N ASP A 112 -13.47 16.44 5.37
CA ASP A 112 -14.92 16.21 5.37
C ASP A 112 -15.49 16.00 3.97
N GLU A 113 -14.87 16.57 2.93
CA GLU A 113 -15.29 16.38 1.53
C GLU A 113 -14.97 14.96 1.02
N LEU A 114 -14.09 14.24 1.72
CA LEU A 114 -13.62 12.90 1.33
C LEU A 114 -14.28 11.77 2.13
N LEU A 115 -15.02 12.08 3.20
CA LEU A 115 -15.59 11.07 4.10
C LEU A 115 -16.60 10.14 3.43
#